data_AF-A0A1C7MUM6-F1
#
_entry.id   AF-A0A1C7MUM6-F1
#
_cell.length_a   1.000
_cell.length_b   1.000
_cell.length_c   1.000
_cell.angle_alpha   90.00
_cell.angle_beta   90.00
_cell.angle_gamma   90.00
#
_symmetry.space_group_name_H-M   'P 1'
#
loop_
_entity.id
_entity.type
_entity.pdbx_description
1 polymer ?
#
loop_
_entity_poly.entity_id
_entity_poly.type
_entity_poly.pdbx_seq_one_letter_code
_entity_poly.pdbx_strand_id
1 'polypeptide(L)'
;MDSNLHIEILDDKLIKTLDYYGYSEDTHLEDCGIEVVDLPAYSLDLNPIENLRGVLKRRLAGYSTPPDSIYELFARVTEVWNNIEPTICEKLTESMPDRVQQVIDANGGQIDY
;
A
#
# COMPACT_ATOMS: atom_id res chain seq x y z
N MET A 1 -8.40 13.85 -1.73
CA MET A 1 -8.16 13.25 -0.40
C MET A 1 -7.40 14.29 0.39
N ASP A 2 -7.85 14.60 1.60
CA ASP A 2 -7.22 15.59 2.46
C ASP A 2 -5.91 15.01 3.01
N SER A 3 -4.78 15.72 2.83
CA SER A 3 -3.44 15.22 3.18
C SER A 3 -3.31 14.86 4.67
N ASN A 4 -4.12 15.47 5.53
CA ASN A 4 -4.11 15.26 6.97
C ASN A 4 -4.55 13.85 7.38
N LEU A 5 -5.49 13.22 6.66
CA LEU A 5 -5.97 11.88 7.00
C LEU A 5 -4.97 10.78 6.57
N HIS A 6 -4.12 11.08 5.58
CA HIS A 6 -3.12 10.15 5.06
C HIS A 6 -1.89 10.05 5.99
N ILE A 7 -1.62 11.13 6.72
CA ILE A 7 -0.55 11.22 7.73
C ILE A 7 -0.99 10.47 9.00
N GLU A 8 -2.19 10.75 9.55
CA GLU A 8 -2.65 10.12 10.80
C GLU A 8 -2.76 8.58 10.77
N ILE A 9 -3.14 7.97 9.63
CA ILE A 9 -3.30 6.51 9.52
C ILE A 9 -1.95 5.79 9.31
N LEU A 10 -1.01 6.42 8.60
CA LEU A 10 0.33 5.88 8.40
C LEU A 10 1.16 6.04 9.67
N ASP A 11 1.11 7.20 10.30
CA ASP A 11 1.84 7.52 11.53
C ASP A 11 1.51 6.49 12.62
N ASP A 12 0.24 6.27 12.95
CA ASP A 12 -0.10 5.51 14.14
C ASP A 12 0.24 4.00 14.08
N LYS A 13 0.31 3.42 12.86
CA LYS A 13 0.69 2.01 12.65
C LYS A 13 2.15 1.83 12.27
N LEU A 14 2.72 2.75 11.48
CA LEU A 14 4.14 2.75 11.14
C LEU A 14 4.95 3.05 12.40
N ILE A 15 4.57 4.06 13.19
CA ILE A 15 5.22 4.40 14.45
C ILE A 15 5.10 3.26 15.46
N LYS A 16 3.94 2.60 15.60
CA LYS A 16 3.84 1.41 16.47
C LYS A 16 4.70 0.23 15.99
N THR A 17 4.88 0.09 14.68
CA THR A 17 5.77 -0.93 14.11
C THR A 17 7.24 -0.56 14.33
N LEU A 18 7.59 0.71 14.14
CA LEU A 18 8.91 1.27 14.37
C LEU A 18 9.29 1.22 15.86
N ASP A 19 8.39 1.59 16.77
CA ASP A 19 8.51 1.45 18.23
C ASP A 19 8.71 -0.01 18.64
N TYR A 20 7.98 -0.94 18.03
CA TYR A 20 8.16 -2.38 18.28
C TYR A 20 9.59 -2.84 17.94
N TYR A 21 10.22 -2.25 16.92
CA TYR A 21 11.62 -2.48 16.58
C TYR A 21 12.61 -1.51 17.26
N GLY A 22 12.14 -0.54 18.06
CA GLY A 22 12.94 0.37 18.88
C GLY A 22 13.31 1.72 18.24
N TYR A 23 12.58 2.19 17.24
CA TYR A 23 12.86 3.44 16.50
C TYR A 23 11.88 4.56 16.88
N SER A 24 12.34 5.82 17.01
CA SER A 24 11.51 6.97 17.38
C SER A 24 10.99 7.75 16.16
N GLU A 25 9.97 8.59 16.34
CA GLU A 25 9.40 9.48 15.30
C GLU A 25 10.44 10.38 14.60
N ASP A 26 11.48 10.82 15.33
CA ASP A 26 12.57 11.65 14.80
C ASP A 26 13.70 10.83 14.14
N THR A 27 13.61 9.50 14.15
CA THR A 27 14.64 8.63 13.59
C THR A 27 14.50 8.58 12.07
N HIS A 28 15.54 8.97 11.35
CA HIS A 28 15.58 8.81 9.91
C HIS A 28 15.63 7.31 9.58
N LEU A 29 14.86 6.84 8.59
CA LEU A 29 14.78 5.40 8.28
C LEU A 29 16.16 4.80 7.93
N GLU A 30 17.06 5.60 7.38
CA GLU A 30 18.43 5.18 7.09
C GLU A 30 19.25 4.94 8.37
N ASP A 31 19.01 5.72 9.44
CA ASP A 31 19.66 5.53 10.75
C ASP A 31 19.21 4.21 11.40
N CYS A 32 18.03 3.71 11.00
CA CYS A 32 17.51 2.41 11.38
C CYS A 32 18.13 1.23 10.60
N GLY A 33 18.97 1.52 9.59
CA GLY A 33 19.47 0.51 8.65
C GLY A 33 18.41 0.03 7.65
N ILE A 34 17.33 0.80 7.46
CA ILE A 34 16.28 0.51 6.49
C ILE A 34 16.63 1.22 5.18
N GLU A 35 16.77 0.44 4.10
CA GLU A 35 16.96 0.98 2.77
C GLU A 35 15.63 1.54 2.24
N VAL A 36 15.61 2.83 1.93
CA VAL A 36 14.45 3.51 1.35
C VAL A 36 14.53 3.40 -0.17
N VAL A 37 13.45 2.91 -0.78
CA VAL A 37 13.34 2.84 -2.24
C VAL A 37 12.98 4.22 -2.79
N ASP A 38 13.81 4.74 -3.70
CA ASP A 38 13.52 5.96 -4.45
C ASP A 38 12.40 5.71 -5.47
N LEU A 39 11.18 6.09 -5.12
CA LEU A 39 10.05 6.03 -6.03
C LEU A 39 9.94 7.35 -6.82
N PRO A 40 9.97 7.32 -8.17
CA PRO A 40 9.79 8.52 -8.96
C PRO A 40 8.40 9.15 -8.73
N ALA A 41 8.35 10.48 -8.77
CA ALA A 41 7.09 11.21 -8.60
C ALA A 41 6.05 10.76 -9.64
N TYR A 42 4.77 10.76 -9.27
CA TYR A 42 3.63 10.36 -10.11
C TYR A 42 3.65 8.92 -10.65
N SER A 43 4.53 8.05 -10.14
CA SER A 43 4.68 6.67 -10.62
C SER A 43 3.85 5.69 -9.79
N LEU A 44 2.52 5.82 -9.87
CA LEU A 44 1.59 4.92 -9.17
C LEU A 44 1.66 3.48 -9.69
N ASP A 45 2.00 3.31 -10.95
CA ASP A 45 2.27 2.03 -11.62
C ASP A 45 3.45 1.26 -11.00
N LEU A 46 4.43 1.99 -10.46
CA LEU A 46 5.56 1.43 -9.72
C LEU A 46 5.28 1.24 -8.22
N ASN A 47 4.07 1.52 -7.72
CA ASN A 47 3.73 1.33 -6.31
C ASN A 47 2.83 0.10 -6.11
N PRO A 48 3.36 -1.06 -5.66
CA PRO A 48 2.58 -2.29 -5.46
C PRO A 48 1.33 -2.14 -4.59
N ILE A 49 1.31 -1.17 -3.66
CA ILE A 49 0.17 -0.97 -2.77
C ILE A 49 -1.08 -0.52 -3.52
N GLU A 50 -0.94 0.15 -4.67
CA GLU A 50 -2.09 0.60 -5.46
C GLU A 50 -2.83 -0.59 -6.07
N ASN A 51 -2.11 -1.62 -6.53
CA ASN A 51 -2.73 -2.86 -6.97
C ASN A 51 -3.39 -3.61 -5.81
N LEU A 52 -2.76 -3.63 -4.63
CA LEU A 52 -3.33 -4.22 -3.42
C LEU A 52 -4.62 -3.51 -2.99
N ARG A 53 -4.66 -2.16 -3.06
CA ARG A 53 -5.89 -1.37 -2.87
C ARG A 53 -6.95 -1.74 -3.91
N GLY A 54 -6.55 -1.98 -5.16
CA GLY A 54 -7.45 -2.50 -6.20
C GLY A 54 -8.06 -3.85 -5.85
N VAL A 55 -7.27 -4.79 -5.30
CA VAL A 55 -7.76 -6.09 -4.80
C VAL A 55 -8.77 -5.89 -3.67
N LEU A 56 -8.45 -5.06 -2.67
CA LEU A 56 -9.34 -4.74 -1.55
C LEU A 56 -10.68 -4.19 -2.05
N LYS A 57 -10.66 -3.18 -2.93
CA LYS A 57 -11.87 -2.56 -3.50
C LYS A 57 -12.73 -3.57 -4.27
N ARG A 58 -12.11 -4.43 -5.09
CA ARG A 58 -12.83 -5.47 -5.86
C ARG A 58 -13.51 -6.48 -4.95
N ARG A 59 -12.85 -6.92 -3.88
CA ARG A 59 -13.44 -7.83 -2.89
C ARG A 59 -14.59 -7.17 -2.12
N LEU A 60 -14.44 -5.91 -1.73
CA LEU A 60 -15.52 -5.14 -1.08
C LEU A 60 -16.72 -4.93 -2.01
N ALA A 61 -16.49 -4.74 -3.31
CA ALA A 61 -17.57 -4.64 -4.30
C ALA A 61 -18.32 -5.97 -4.52
N GLY A 62 -17.79 -7.09 -4.04
CA GLY A 62 -18.44 -8.41 -4.08
C GLY A 62 -19.56 -8.58 -3.05
N TYR A 63 -19.71 -7.68 -2.08
CA TYR A 63 -20.81 -7.72 -1.13
C TYR A 63 -22.13 -7.41 -1.84
N SER A 64 -23.18 -8.17 -1.54
CA SER A 64 -24.49 -8.03 -2.17
C SER A 64 -25.22 -6.73 -1.82
N THR A 65 -24.86 -6.11 -0.70
CA THR A 65 -25.47 -4.88 -0.20
C THR A 65 -24.40 -3.87 0.19
N PRO A 66 -24.72 -2.56 0.12
CA PRO A 66 -23.88 -1.56 0.76
C PRO A 66 -23.81 -1.79 2.29
N PRO A 67 -22.79 -1.26 2.98
CA PRO A 67 -22.77 -1.26 4.44
C PRO A 67 -23.83 -0.30 4.99
N ASP A 68 -24.51 -0.70 6.06
CA ASP A 68 -25.57 0.06 6.73
C ASP A 68 -25.01 1.11 7.69
N SER A 69 -23.72 1.02 8.03
CA SER A 69 -23.03 1.98 8.91
C SER A 69 -21.53 2.06 8.63
N ILE A 70 -20.90 3.11 9.15
CA ILE A 70 -19.44 3.24 9.11
C ILE A 70 -18.74 2.11 9.89
N TYR A 71 -19.34 1.62 10.98
CA TYR A 71 -18.80 0.50 11.77
C TYR A 71 -18.81 -0.79 10.97
N GLU A 72 -19.88 -1.04 10.22
CA GLU A 72 -19.95 -2.19 9.33
C GLU A 72 -18.96 -2.07 8.17
N LEU A 73 -18.81 -0.88 7.58
CA LEU A 73 -17.79 -0.65 6.57
C LEU A 73 -16.38 -0.97 7.12
N PHE A 74 -16.04 -0.49 8.32
CA PHE A 74 -14.77 -0.82 8.96
C PHE A 74 -14.61 -2.33 9.17
N ALA A 75 -15.64 -3.01 9.69
CA ALA A 75 -15.61 -4.45 9.90
C ALA A 75 -15.36 -5.22 8.59
N ARG A 76 -16.09 -4.88 7.52
CA ARG A 76 -15.92 -5.50 6.19
C ARG A 76 -14.53 -5.23 5.61
N VAL A 77 -14.01 -4.00 5.74
CA VAL A 77 -12.65 -3.65 5.28
C VAL A 77 -11.60 -4.46 6.02
N THR A 78 -11.71 -4.55 7.36
CA THR A 78 -10.77 -5.33 8.19
C THR A 78 -10.84 -6.82 7.85
N GLU A 79 -12.03 -7.39 7.70
CA GLU A 79 -12.20 -8.79 7.31
C GLU A 79 -11.57 -9.07 5.94
N VAL A 80 -11.91 -8.26 4.93
CA VAL A 80 -11.35 -8.43 3.59
C VAL A 80 -9.84 -8.30 3.59
N TRP A 81 -9.29 -7.29 4.30
CA TRP A 81 -7.85 -7.07 4.42
C TRP A 81 -7.13 -8.27 5.04
N ASN A 82 -7.64 -8.78 6.17
CA ASN A 82 -7.03 -9.93 6.85
C ASN A 82 -7.13 -11.24 6.04
N ASN A 83 -8.10 -11.32 5.12
CA ASN A 83 -8.28 -12.46 4.22
C ASN A 83 -7.51 -12.31 2.90
N ILE A 84 -6.73 -11.25 2.69
CA ILE A 84 -5.82 -11.17 1.53
C ILE A 84 -4.68 -12.16 1.75
N GLU A 85 -4.55 -13.11 0.83
CA GLU A 85 -3.51 -14.13 0.90
C GLU A 85 -2.13 -13.48 0.71
N PRO A 86 -1.11 -13.85 1.52
CA PRO A 86 0.24 -13.34 1.37
C PRO A 86 0.81 -13.51 -0.06
N THR A 87 0.41 -14.59 -0.74
CA THR A 87 0.77 -14.85 -2.15
C THR A 87 0.38 -13.76 -3.13
N ILE A 88 -0.63 -12.93 -2.81
CA ILE A 88 -0.98 -11.76 -3.62
C ILE A 88 0.10 -10.69 -3.47
N CYS A 89 0.55 -10.42 -2.25
CA CYS A 89 1.63 -9.47 -1.98
C CYS A 89 2.94 -9.94 -2.62
N GLU A 90 3.27 -11.23 -2.50
CA GLU A 90 4.44 -11.84 -3.14
C GLU A 90 4.45 -11.60 -4.66
N LYS A 91 3.35 -11.92 -5.36
CA LYS A 91 3.23 -11.69 -6.80
C LYS A 91 3.37 -10.22 -7.20
N LEU A 92 2.84 -9.30 -6.38
CA LEU A 92 2.97 -7.86 -6.64
C LEU A 92 4.43 -7.42 -6.50
N THR A 93 5.16 -7.92 -5.51
CA THR A 93 6.60 -7.66 -5.35
C THR A 93 7.42 -8.30 -6.47
N GLU A 94 7.14 -9.55 -6.82
CA GLU A 94 7.84 -10.29 -7.88
C GLU A 94 7.67 -9.63 -9.26
N SER A 95 6.56 -8.91 -9.48
CA SER A 95 6.33 -8.17 -10.73
C SER A 95 7.15 -6.89 -10.87
N MET A 96 7.77 -6.38 -9.80
CA MET A 96 8.43 -5.06 -9.82
C MET A 96 9.54 -4.93 -10.86
N PRO A 97 10.45 -5.91 -11.05
CA PRO A 97 11.45 -5.83 -12.10
C PRO A 97 10.84 -5.63 -13.50
N ASP A 98 9.75 -6.35 -13.80
CA ASP A 98 9.07 -6.25 -15.09
C ASP A 98 8.38 -4.90 -15.27
N ARG A 99 7.80 -4.32 -14.21
CA ARG A 99 7.21 -2.98 -14.26
C ARG A 99 8.26 -1.90 -14.51
N VAL A 100 9.39 -1.99 -13.79
CA VAL A 100 10.51 -1.07 -13.99
C VAL A 100 11.03 -1.16 -15.42
N GLN A 101 11.16 -2.37 -15.97
CA GLN A 101 11.56 -2.55 -17.36
C GLN A 101 10.56 -1.93 -18.34
N GLN A 102 9.25 -2.10 -18.13
CA GLN A 102 8.24 -1.47 -18.97
C GLN A 102 8.29 0.06 -18.93
N VAL A 103 8.55 0.66 -17.76
CA VAL A 103 8.72 2.12 -17.63
C VAL A 103 9.97 2.59 -18.38
N ILE A 104 11.07 1.83 -18.32
CA ILE A 104 12.28 2.09 -19.10
C ILE A 104 11.98 2.04 -20.60
N ASP A 105 11.30 0.99 -21.05
CA ASP A 105 10.91 0.80 -22.46
C ASP A 105 9.96 1.91 -22.94
N ALA A 106 9.11 2.43 -22.04
CA ALA A 106 8.23 3.57 -22.25
C ALA A 106 8.94 4.94 -22.13
N ASN A 107 10.27 4.97 -21.93
CA ASN A 107 11.06 6.19 -21.67
C ASN A 107 10.50 7.04 -20.51
N GLY A 108 10.12 6.40 -19.40
CA GLY A 108 9.51 7.06 -18.24
C GLY A 108 8.01 7.34 -18.41
N GLY A 109 7.39 6.85 -19.48
CA GLY A 109 5.95 6.91 -19.70
C GLY A 109 5.17 5.95 -18.79
N GLN A 110 3.87 6.21 -18.68
CA GLN A 110 2.94 5.38 -17.92
C GLN A 110 2.84 3.96 -18.51
N ILE A 111 2.83 2.96 -17.64
CA ILE A 111 2.56 1.56 -18.01
C ILE A 111 1.13 1.13 -17.60
N ASP A 112 0.61 0.10 -18.26
CA ASP A 112 -0.69 -0.48 -17.95
C ASP A 112 -0.49 -1.73 -17.07
N TYR A 113 -0.70 -1.58 -15.76
CA TYR A 113 -0.48 -2.63 -14.76
C TYR A 113 -1.54 -2.66 -13.64
#